data_AF-A0A8T7A9I1-F1
#
_entry.id   AF-A0A8T7A9I1-F1
#
_cell.length_a   1.000
_cell.length_b   1.000
_cell.length_c   1.000
_cell.angle_alpha   90.00
_cell.angle_beta   90.00
_cell.angle_gamma   90.00
#
_symmetry.space_group_name_H-M   'P 1'
#
loop_
_entity.id
_entity.type
_entity.pdbx_description
1 polymer ?
#
loop_
_entity_poly.entity_id
_entity_poly.type
_entity_poly.pdbx_seq_one_letter_code
_entity_poly.pdbx_strand_id
1 'polypeptide(L)'
;MSKLKKLGIRSLGKQFAALSALLGLFCGVLYSFGGFVYDYYFGYLGYGTALAFMALIGMPLLFAAIGFLCGVLIAILFNFAARFTGGIDIELTDD
;
A
#
# COMPACT_ATOMS: atom_id res chain seq x y z
N MET A 1 -8.60 31.18 4.18
CA MET A 1 -7.76 30.36 3.28
C MET A 1 -6.51 29.93 4.04
N SER A 2 -6.46 28.69 4.49
CA SER A 2 -5.26 28.12 5.12
C SER A 2 -4.35 27.57 4.00
N LYS A 3 -3.02 27.67 4.14
CA LYS A 3 -2.08 27.12 3.14
C LYS A 3 -1.36 25.90 3.69
N LEU A 4 -1.51 24.74 3.04
CA LEU A 4 -0.72 23.55 3.33
C LEU A 4 0.66 23.68 2.68
N LYS A 5 1.67 23.98 3.50
CA LYS A 5 3.07 24.12 3.03
C LYS A 5 3.91 22.86 3.20
N LYS A 6 3.45 21.89 4.00
CA LYS A 6 4.19 20.67 4.31
C LYS A 6 3.26 19.50 4.57
N LEU A 7 3.53 18.38 3.91
CA LEU A 7 2.93 17.08 4.21
C LEU A 7 3.83 16.29 5.17
N GLY A 8 3.20 15.71 6.18
CA GLY A 8 3.86 14.83 7.12
C GLY A 8 4.27 13.52 6.45
N ILE A 9 5.56 13.37 6.16
CA ILE A 9 6.14 12.21 5.46
C ILE A 9 5.73 10.89 6.12
N ARG A 10 5.79 10.81 7.45
CA ARG A 10 5.39 9.61 8.20
C ARG A 10 3.87 9.36 8.17
N SER A 11 3.06 10.42 8.11
CA SER A 11 1.60 10.29 8.10
C SER A 11 1.13 9.77 6.74
N LEU A 12 1.60 10.39 5.67
CA LEU A 12 1.24 10.02 4.31
C LEU A 12 1.81 8.64 3.92
N GLY A 13 3.04 8.35 4.33
CA GLY A 13 3.63 7.01 4.20
C GLY A 13 2.79 5.93 4.88
N LYS A 14 2.32 6.16 6.12
CA LYS A 14 1.45 5.20 6.82
C LYS A 14 0.09 5.00 6.14
N GLN A 15 -0.52 6.07 5.64
CA GLN A 15 -1.79 5.97 4.89
C GLN A 15 -1.63 5.14 3.61
N PHE A 16 -0.60 5.43 2.81
CA PHE A 16 -0.30 4.65 1.62
C PHE A 16 0.07 3.20 1.96
N ALA A 17 0.86 2.96 3.00
CA ALA A 17 1.17 1.62 3.46
C ALA A 17 -0.08 0.82 3.80
N ALA A 18 -1.03 1.41 4.53
CA ALA A 18 -2.27 0.75 4.90
C ALA A 18 -3.15 0.44 3.69
N LEU A 19 -3.32 1.40 2.78
CA LEU A 19 -4.09 1.21 1.54
C LEU A 19 -3.45 0.14 0.64
N SER A 20 -2.14 0.20 0.45
CA SER A 20 -1.41 -0.79 -0.33
C SER A 20 -1.42 -2.17 0.34
N ALA A 21 -1.33 -2.25 1.67
CA ALA A 21 -1.45 -3.53 2.40
C ALA A 21 -2.81 -4.20 2.13
N LEU A 22 -3.89 -3.42 2.08
CA LEU A 22 -5.22 -3.95 1.79
C LEU A 22 -5.33 -4.48 0.35
N LEU A 23 -4.73 -3.76 -0.60
CA LEU A 23 -4.55 -4.26 -1.98
C LEU A 23 -3.71 -5.55 -2.03
N GLY A 24 -2.60 -5.59 -1.29
CA GLY A 24 -1.74 -6.76 -1.19
C GLY A 24 -2.44 -7.95 -0.56
N LEU A 25 -3.32 -7.73 0.42
CA LEU A 25 -4.17 -8.77 1.00
C LEU A 25 -5.14 -9.31 -0.05
N PHE A 26 -5.79 -8.44 -0.82
CA PHE A 26 -6.70 -8.87 -1.89
C PHE A 26 -5.96 -9.72 -2.94
N CYS A 27 -4.78 -9.27 -3.39
CA CYS A 27 -3.91 -10.04 -4.28
C CYS A 27 -3.46 -11.37 -3.65
N GLY A 28 -3.12 -11.35 -2.36
CA GLY A 28 -2.74 -12.54 -1.59
C GLY A 28 -3.87 -13.56 -1.57
N VAL A 29 -5.11 -13.14 -1.29
CA VAL A 29 -6.30 -14.01 -1.33
C VAL A 29 -6.46 -14.62 -2.71
N LEU A 30 -6.44 -13.82 -3.78
CA LEU A 30 -6.54 -14.35 -5.14
C LEU A 30 -5.45 -15.36 -5.46
N TYR A 31 -4.20 -15.10 -5.03
CA TYR A 31 -3.07 -16.00 -5.25
C TYR A 31 -3.20 -17.30 -4.46
N SER A 32 -3.59 -17.24 -3.18
CA SER A 32 -3.75 -18.42 -2.33
C SER A 32 -4.86 -19.33 -2.82
N PHE A 33 -6.03 -18.77 -3.13
CA PHE A 33 -7.15 -19.56 -3.65
C PHE A 33 -6.89 -20.04 -5.07
N GLY A 34 -6.28 -19.22 -5.93
CA GLY A 34 -5.88 -19.62 -7.27
C GLY A 34 -4.88 -20.79 -7.25
N GLY A 35 -3.84 -20.69 -6.42
CA GLY A 35 -2.86 -21.76 -6.21
C GLY A 35 -3.48 -23.02 -5.64
N PHE A 36 -4.42 -22.90 -4.68
CA PHE A 36 -5.15 -24.06 -4.15
C PHE A 36 -5.99 -24.78 -5.20
N VAL A 37 -6.77 -24.04 -6.00
CA VAL A 37 -7.60 -24.62 -7.06
C VAL A 37 -6.72 -25.30 -8.12
N TYR A 38 -5.59 -24.67 -8.46
CA TYR A 38 -4.62 -25.25 -9.38
C TYR A 38 -4.06 -26.57 -8.83
N ASP A 39 -3.49 -26.57 -7.63
CA ASP A 39 -2.89 -27.78 -7.03
C ASP A 39 -3.93 -28.89 -6.80
N TYR A 40 -5.17 -28.53 -6.46
CA TYR A 40 -6.28 -29.48 -6.32
C TYR A 40 -6.62 -30.17 -7.65
N TYR A 41 -6.69 -29.41 -8.75
CA TYR A 41 -7.02 -29.96 -10.07
C TYR A 41 -5.93 -30.87 -10.63
N PHE A 42 -4.66 -30.54 -10.38
CA PHE A 42 -3.51 -31.34 -10.81
C PHE A 42 -3.15 -32.47 -9.84
N GLY A 43 -3.85 -32.60 -8.71
CA GLY A 43 -3.68 -33.70 -7.75
C GLY A 43 -2.43 -33.61 -6.87
N TYR A 44 -1.79 -32.44 -6.78
CA TYR A 44 -0.56 -32.23 -6.02
C TYR A 44 -0.78 -31.19 -4.90
N LEU A 45 -1.46 -31.59 -3.83
CA LEU A 45 -1.53 -30.80 -2.59
C LEU A 45 -0.22 -30.99 -1.82
N GLY A 46 0.67 -30.02 -1.90
CA GLY A 46 1.98 -30.10 -1.26
C GLY A 46 2.55 -28.74 -0.87
N TYR A 47 3.88 -28.63 -0.91
CA TYR A 47 4.61 -27.41 -0.54
C TYR A 47 4.21 -26.18 -1.38
N GLY A 48 3.73 -26.37 -2.62
CA GLY A 48 3.22 -25.31 -3.49
C GLY A 48 2.02 -24.59 -2.89
N THR A 49 0.97 -25.33 -2.54
CA THR A 49 -0.17 -24.80 -1.78
C THR A 49 0.20 -24.13 -0.47
N ALA A 50 1.11 -24.72 0.31
CA ALA A 50 1.56 -24.10 1.56
C ALA A 50 2.22 -22.74 1.32
N LEU A 51 3.04 -22.62 0.27
CA LEU A 51 3.62 -21.36 -0.18
C LEU A 51 2.55 -20.38 -0.69
N ALA A 52 1.53 -20.88 -1.39
CA ALA A 52 0.42 -20.07 -1.88
C ALA A 52 -0.35 -19.43 -0.72
N PHE A 53 -0.58 -20.14 0.39
CA PHE A 53 -1.20 -19.57 1.60
C PHE A 53 -0.26 -18.63 2.38
N MET A 54 1.05 -18.83 2.32
CA MET A 54 2.01 -17.84 2.84
C MET A 54 1.91 -16.49 2.14
N ALA A 55 1.39 -16.44 0.91
CA ALA A 55 1.14 -15.18 0.21
C ALA A 55 0.08 -14.31 0.91
N LEU A 56 -0.82 -14.87 1.74
CA LEU A 56 -1.76 -14.08 2.55
C LEU A 56 -1.08 -13.15 3.54
N ILE A 57 0.16 -13.47 3.92
CA ILE A 57 0.98 -12.64 4.82
C ILE A 57 2.03 -11.90 3.99
N GLY A 58 2.71 -12.61 3.08
CA GLY A 58 3.79 -12.06 2.28
C GLY A 58 3.36 -10.90 1.38
N MET A 59 2.27 -11.05 0.63
CA MET A 59 1.79 -10.03 -0.29
C MET A 59 1.36 -8.73 0.42
N PRO A 60 0.51 -8.75 1.48
CA PRO A 60 0.20 -7.54 2.21
C PRO A 60 1.44 -6.86 2.80
N LEU A 61 2.41 -7.63 3.32
CA LEU A 61 3.63 -7.05 3.89
C LEU A 61 4.50 -6.36 2.83
N LEU A 62 4.68 -7.01 1.67
CA LEU A 62 5.42 -6.46 0.54
C LEU A 62 4.75 -5.20 -0.01
N PHE A 63 3.43 -5.25 -0.23
CA PHE A 63 2.69 -4.09 -0.70
C PHE A 63 2.66 -2.96 0.32
N ALA A 64 2.59 -3.26 1.62
CA ALA A 64 2.68 -2.24 2.67
C ALA A 64 4.02 -1.52 2.64
N ALA A 65 5.12 -2.25 2.47
CA ALA A 65 6.47 -1.68 2.40
C ALA A 65 6.66 -0.80 1.16
N ILE A 66 6.21 -1.28 -0.01
CA ILE A 66 6.28 -0.53 -1.27
C ILE A 66 5.35 0.70 -1.20
N GLY A 67 4.13 0.53 -0.68
CA GLY A 67 3.18 1.62 -0.48
C GLY A 67 3.72 2.70 0.46
N PHE A 68 4.34 2.30 1.56
CA PHE A 68 5.03 3.22 2.47
C PHE A 68 6.10 4.03 1.74
N LEU A 69 6.95 3.37 0.96
CA LEU A 69 8.02 4.02 0.21
C LEU A 69 7.46 5.02 -0.81
N CYS A 70 6.44 4.62 -1.57
CA CYS A 70 5.72 5.52 -2.48
C CYS A 70 5.16 6.74 -1.75
N GLY A 71 4.48 6.54 -0.62
CA GLY A 71 3.94 7.64 0.19
C GLY A 71 5.01 8.59 0.72
N VAL A 72 6.16 8.05 1.13
CA VAL A 72 7.32 8.86 1.54
C VAL A 72 7.85 9.70 0.36
N LEU A 73 8.02 9.08 -0.81
CA LEU A 73 8.49 9.77 -2.02
C LEU A 73 7.53 10.88 -2.45
N ILE A 74 6.22 10.61 -2.43
CA ILE A 74 5.18 11.61 -2.74
C ILE A 74 5.24 12.77 -1.75
N ALA A 75 5.36 12.50 -0.45
CA ALA A 75 5.45 13.56 0.55
C ALA A 75 6.71 14.41 0.40
N ILE A 76 7.86 13.80 0.04
CA ILE A 76 9.10 14.53 -0.26
C ILE A 76 8.92 15.42 -1.48
N LEU A 77 8.37 14.87 -2.57
CA LEU A 77 8.14 15.61 -3.80
C LEU A 77 7.20 16.80 -3.57
N PHE A 78 6.12 16.59 -2.82
CA PHE A 78 5.19 17.65 -2.45
C PHE A 78 5.88 18.74 -1.63
N ASN A 79 6.64 18.37 -0.59
CA ASN A 79 7.34 19.33 0.26
C ASN A 79 8.36 20.16 -0.54
N PHE A 80 9.00 19.53 -1.54
CA PHE A 80 9.91 20.22 -2.44
C PHE A 80 9.15 21.18 -3.36
N ALA A 81 8.10 20.72 -4.03
CA ALA A 81 7.29 21.56 -4.92
C ALA A 81 6.62 22.72 -4.18
N ALA A 82 6.09 22.47 -2.98
CA ALA A 82 5.46 23.49 -2.12
C ALA A 82 6.42 24.61 -1.71
N ARG A 83 7.75 24.35 -1.71
CA ARG A 83 8.77 25.38 -1.49
C ARG A 83 8.80 26.42 -2.62
N PHE A 84 8.49 26.01 -3.85
CA PHE A 84 8.48 26.90 -5.02
C PHE A 84 7.11 27.52 -5.27
N THR A 85 6.02 26.78 -5.04
CA THR A 85 4.66 27.24 -5.32
C THR A 85 3.99 27.96 -4.14
N GLY A 86 4.60 27.91 -2.96
CA GLY A 86 4.05 28.52 -1.74
C GLY A 86 3.00 27.67 -1.02
N GLY A 87 2.78 26.42 -1.46
CA GLY A 87 1.83 25.46 -0.89
C GLY A 87 0.51 25.36 -1.65
N ILE A 88 -0.41 24.56 -1.14
CA ILE A 88 -1.78 24.42 -1.68
C ILE A 88 -2.76 25.14 -0.75
N ASP A 89 -3.70 25.88 -1.32
CA ASP A 89 -4.83 26.45 -0.58
C ASP A 89 -5.78 25.33 -0.16
N ILE A 90 -6.04 25.25 1.14
CA ILE A 90 -6.99 24.30 1.73
C ILE A 90 -8.11 25.08 2.39
N GLU A 91 -9.33 24.64 2.09
CA GLU A 91 -10.55 25.04 2.75
C GLU A 91 -10.77 24.06 3.90
N LEU A 92 -10.63 24.55 5.13
CA LEU A 92 -10.93 23.78 6.33
C LEU A 92 -12.42 23.99 6.60
N THR A 93 -13.20 22.92 6.53
CA THR A 93 -14.57 22.92 7.04
C THR A 93 -14.46 22.56 8.51
N ASP A 94 -14.87 23.48 9.38
CA ASP A 94 -14.97 23.23 10.82
C ASP A 94 -16.31 22.51 11.07
N ASP A 95 -16.27 21.18 11.21
CA ASP A 95 -17.37 20.36 11.75
C ASP A 95 -17.19 20.13 13.26
#